data_AF-A0A965LMH3-F1
#
_entry.id   AF-A0A965LMH3-F1
#
_cell.length_a   1.000
_cell.length_b   1.000
_cell.length_c   1.000
_cell.angle_alpha   90.00
_cell.angle_beta   90.00
_cell.angle_gamma   90.00
#
_symmetry.space_group_name_H-M   'P 1'
#
loop_
_entity.id
_entity.type
_entity.pdbx_description
1 polymer ?
#
loop_
_entity_poly.entity_id
_entity_poly.type
_entity_poly.pdbx_seq_one_letter_code
_entity_poly.pdbx_strand_id
1 'polypeptide(L)'
;PGSKVANAYGEPVVSERHRHRYEFNSNYRARIEAAGLICSGTSPDKTLVEFVELESHPFWVGTQAHPEFKSRPDRPHPLFRELIGAALKYRTQRLANLAQLSTDTSVVQDSQKSVAR
;
A
#
# COMPACT_ATOMS: atom_id res chain seq x y z
N PRO A 1 8.93 13.14 -2.55
CA PRO A 1 9.94 12.37 -1.78
C PRO A 1 9.31 11.83 -0.50
N GLY A 2 9.57 10.57 -0.14
CA GLY A 2 9.01 9.93 1.07
C GLY A 2 7.66 9.21 0.88
N SER A 3 6.96 9.42 -0.24
CA SER A 3 5.74 8.67 -0.57
C SER A 3 6.05 7.22 -0.98
N LYS A 4 5.08 6.33 -0.83
CA LYS A 4 5.21 4.92 -1.25
C LYS A 4 5.41 4.84 -2.76
N VAL A 5 4.73 5.71 -3.51
CA VAL A 5 4.88 5.83 -4.97
C VAL A 5 6.29 6.29 -5.34
N ALA A 6 6.81 7.36 -4.73
CA ALA A 6 8.17 7.83 -5.02
C ALA A 6 9.22 6.76 -4.69
N ASN A 7 9.05 6.04 -3.56
CA ASN A 7 9.94 4.96 -3.18
C ASN A 7 9.86 3.77 -4.14
N ALA A 8 8.68 3.43 -4.65
CA ALA A 8 8.49 2.35 -5.61
C ALA A 8 9.22 2.66 -6.93
N TYR A 9 9.01 3.85 -7.47
CA TYR A 9 9.60 4.27 -8.74
C TYR A 9 11.09 4.60 -8.64
N GLY A 10 11.55 5.15 -7.51
CA GLY A 10 12.93 5.61 -7.33
C GLY A 10 13.24 6.93 -8.03
N GLU A 11 12.24 7.59 -8.63
CA GLU A 11 12.37 8.80 -9.43
C GLU A 11 11.27 9.81 -9.07
N PRO A 12 11.55 11.13 -9.10
CA PRO A 12 10.58 12.16 -8.71
C PRO A 12 9.55 12.47 -9.81
N VAL A 13 9.84 12.12 -11.07
CA VAL A 13 8.98 12.40 -12.23
C VAL A 13 8.88 11.12 -13.05
N VAL A 14 7.65 10.68 -13.32
CA VAL A 14 7.38 9.46 -14.07
C VAL A 14 6.35 9.75 -15.15
N SER A 15 6.39 8.96 -16.23
CA SER A 15 5.42 9.05 -17.33
C SER A 15 4.67 7.74 -17.45
N GLU A 16 3.33 7.77 -17.36
CA GLU A 16 2.47 6.60 -17.45
C GLU A 16 1.43 6.76 -18.57
N ARG A 17 0.71 5.68 -18.89
CA ARG A 17 -0.38 5.72 -19.88
C ARG A 17 -1.71 6.01 -19.19
N HIS A 18 -2.53 6.87 -19.78
CA HIS A 18 -3.84 7.25 -19.25
C HIS A 18 -4.93 6.94 -20.28
N ARG A 19 -6.09 6.48 -19.82
CA ARG A 19 -7.27 6.27 -20.68
C ARG A 19 -8.56 6.44 -19.88
N HIS A 20 -8.74 7.64 -19.36
CA HIS A 20 -9.91 8.03 -18.58
C HIS A 20 -10.40 9.42 -19.02
N ARG A 21 -11.51 9.88 -18.45
CA ARG A 21 -12.11 11.20 -18.74
C ARG A 21 -12.49 11.98 -17.47
N TYR A 22 -12.49 11.31 -16.32
CA TYR A 22 -12.93 11.89 -15.06
C TYR A 22 -11.73 12.12 -14.18
N GLU A 23 -11.64 13.33 -13.65
CA GLU A 23 -10.52 13.77 -12.84
C GLU A 23 -10.92 13.93 -11.38
N PHE A 24 -9.90 13.90 -10.52
CA PHE A 24 -10.06 14.27 -9.11
C PHE A 24 -10.54 15.72 -8.99
N ASN A 25 -11.61 15.94 -8.22
CA ASN A 25 -12.08 17.29 -7.95
C ASN A 25 -11.25 17.94 -6.83
N SER A 26 -10.36 18.85 -7.21
CA SER A 26 -9.45 19.57 -6.30
C SER A 26 -10.16 20.33 -5.16
N ASN A 27 -11.45 20.67 -5.31
CA ASN A 27 -12.23 21.27 -4.22
C ASN A 27 -12.40 20.35 -3.00
N TYR A 28 -12.22 19.02 -3.19
CA TYR A 28 -12.29 18.04 -2.12
C TYR A 28 -10.94 17.65 -1.53
N ARG A 29 -9.81 18.17 -2.07
CA ARG A 29 -8.45 17.78 -1.65
C ARG A 29 -8.26 17.88 -0.14
N ALA A 30 -8.49 19.06 0.42
CA ALA A 30 -8.27 19.31 1.85
C ALA A 30 -9.12 18.39 2.75
N ARG A 31 -10.37 18.09 2.36
CA ARG A 31 -11.26 17.19 3.12
C ARG A 31 -10.78 15.75 3.09
N ILE A 32 -10.26 15.31 1.94
CA ILE A 32 -9.76 13.95 1.73
C ILE A 32 -8.41 13.75 2.43
N GLU A 33 -7.53 14.75 2.38
CA GLU A 33 -6.25 14.76 3.11
C GLU A 33 -6.46 14.79 4.63
N ALA A 34 -7.42 15.57 5.11
CA ALA A 34 -7.81 15.57 6.53
C ALA A 34 -8.35 14.20 6.99
N ALA A 35 -8.91 13.40 6.07
CA ALA A 35 -9.34 12.03 6.35
C ALA A 35 -8.20 10.99 6.24
N GLY A 36 -6.97 11.42 5.95
CA GLY A 36 -5.77 10.58 5.93
C GLY A 36 -5.34 10.06 4.55
N LEU A 37 -6.04 10.44 3.47
CA LEU A 37 -5.63 10.10 2.10
C LEU A 37 -4.80 11.22 1.49
N ILE A 38 -3.56 10.91 1.13
CA ILE A 38 -2.59 11.89 0.62
C ILE A 38 -2.60 11.89 -0.90
N CYS A 39 -2.64 13.07 -1.53
CA CYS A 39 -2.38 13.23 -2.96
C CYS A 39 -0.86 13.19 -3.23
N SER A 40 -0.30 12.00 -3.37
CA SER A 40 1.15 11.78 -3.43
C SER A 40 1.80 12.01 -4.79
N GLY A 41 1.01 12.19 -5.85
CA GLY A 41 1.51 12.53 -7.18
C GLY A 41 0.50 13.35 -7.97
N THR A 42 1.02 14.34 -8.71
CA THR A 42 0.23 15.26 -9.53
C THR A 42 0.84 15.38 -10.93
N SER A 43 0.04 15.88 -11.88
CA SER A 43 0.55 16.32 -13.18
C SER A 43 1.64 17.41 -13.00
N PRO A 44 2.49 17.65 -14.02
CA PRO A 44 3.58 18.63 -13.94
C PRO A 44 3.11 20.06 -13.60
N ASP A 45 1.92 20.44 -14.08
CA ASP A 45 1.25 21.71 -13.79
C ASP A 45 0.48 21.72 -12.45
N LYS A 46 0.48 20.58 -11.72
CA LYS A 46 -0.13 20.36 -10.41
C LYS A 46 -1.66 20.45 -10.39
N THR A 47 -2.31 20.44 -11.56
CA THR A 47 -3.77 20.57 -11.67
C THR A 47 -4.50 19.25 -11.45
N LEU A 48 -3.91 18.14 -11.90
CA LEU A 48 -4.48 16.81 -11.80
C LEU A 48 -3.80 15.99 -10.69
N VAL A 49 -4.58 15.17 -10.00
CA VAL A 49 -4.06 14.18 -9.04
C VAL A 49 -3.93 12.84 -9.77
N GLU A 50 -2.70 12.34 -9.84
CA GLU A 50 -2.38 11.12 -10.59
C GLU A 50 -2.16 9.92 -9.66
N PHE A 51 -1.73 10.19 -8.42
CA PHE A 51 -1.49 9.18 -7.40
C PHE A 51 -2.03 9.63 -6.05
N VAL A 52 -2.63 8.68 -5.33
CA VAL A 52 -3.09 8.84 -3.95
C VAL A 52 -2.62 7.68 -3.09
N GLU A 53 -2.39 7.91 -1.80
CA GLU A 53 -1.97 6.87 -0.86
C GLU A 53 -2.54 7.07 0.55
N LEU A 54 -2.68 5.99 1.32
CA LEU A 54 -2.97 6.06 2.75
C LEU A 54 -1.67 5.87 3.53
N GLU A 55 -1.32 6.84 4.36
CA GLU A 55 -0.05 6.80 5.09
C GLU A 55 0.01 5.65 6.09
N SER A 56 -1.10 5.44 6.81
CA SER A 56 -1.24 4.43 7.89
C SER A 56 -1.34 2.99 7.40
N HIS A 57 -1.48 2.74 6.09
CA HIS A 57 -1.56 1.40 5.54
C HIS A 57 -0.21 0.96 4.96
N PRO A 58 0.28 -0.27 5.20
CA PRO A 58 1.61 -0.71 4.75
C PRO A 58 1.85 -0.53 3.24
N PHE A 59 0.82 -0.77 2.43
CA PHE A 59 0.82 -0.46 1.01
C PHE A 59 -0.61 -0.24 0.51
N TRP A 60 -1.03 1.02 0.42
CA TRP A 60 -2.31 1.41 -0.20
C TRP A 60 -2.00 2.56 -1.15
N VAL A 61 -2.12 2.28 -2.45
CA VAL A 61 -1.80 3.22 -3.52
C VAL A 61 -2.90 3.13 -4.55
N GLY A 62 -3.44 4.28 -4.94
CA GLY A 62 -4.34 4.44 -6.08
C GLY A 62 -3.65 5.27 -7.16
N THR A 63 -3.91 4.93 -8.42
CA THR A 63 -3.44 5.71 -9.58
C THR A 63 -4.54 5.81 -10.63
N GLN A 64 -4.61 6.95 -11.31
CA GLN A 64 -5.45 7.14 -12.50
C GLN A 64 -4.82 6.53 -13.76
N ALA A 65 -3.52 6.24 -13.72
CA ALA A 65 -2.80 5.70 -14.87
C ALA A 65 -2.98 4.17 -15.03
N HIS A 66 -2.42 3.63 -16.11
CA HIS A 66 -2.41 2.22 -16.46
C HIS A 66 -0.99 1.62 -16.41
N PRO A 67 -0.45 1.34 -15.20
CA PRO A 67 0.89 0.78 -15.03
C PRO A 67 1.07 -0.60 -15.71
N GLU A 68 -0.02 -1.33 -15.94
CA GLU A 68 -0.04 -2.63 -16.59
C GLU A 68 0.54 -2.58 -18.01
N PHE A 69 0.35 -1.48 -18.74
CA PHE A 69 0.84 -1.38 -20.11
C PHE A 69 2.36 -1.25 -20.20
N LYS A 70 3.02 -0.81 -19.12
CA LYS A 70 4.48 -0.67 -19.03
C LYS A 70 5.16 -1.84 -18.31
N SER A 71 4.40 -2.75 -17.70
CA SER A 71 4.95 -3.96 -17.09
C SER A 71 5.46 -4.95 -18.16
N ARG A 72 6.58 -5.62 -17.88
CA ARG A 72 7.16 -6.69 -18.73
C ARG A 72 7.56 -7.89 -17.88
N PRO A 73 7.64 -9.11 -18.44
CA PRO A 73 8.02 -10.31 -17.68
C PRO A 73 9.38 -10.21 -16.98
N ASP A 74 10.38 -9.63 -17.65
CA ASP A 74 11.75 -9.42 -17.17
C ASP A 74 11.93 -8.09 -16.42
N ARG A 75 10.96 -7.19 -16.56
CA ARG A 75 10.94 -5.87 -15.91
C ARG A 75 9.54 -5.55 -15.39
N PRO A 76 9.14 -6.14 -14.26
CA PRO A 76 7.83 -5.89 -13.68
C PRO A 76 7.70 -4.42 -13.29
N HIS A 77 6.51 -3.86 -13.51
CA HIS A 77 6.26 -2.48 -13.15
C HIS A 77 6.44 -2.27 -11.63
N PRO A 78 7.10 -1.19 -11.19
CA PRO A 78 7.43 -1.00 -9.77
C PRO A 78 6.24 -1.08 -8.82
N LEU A 79 5.09 -0.49 -9.17
CA LEU A 79 3.89 -0.55 -8.33
C LEU A 79 3.38 -1.98 -8.10
N PHE A 80 3.43 -2.87 -9.10
CA PHE A 80 3.04 -4.27 -8.90
C PHE A 80 4.08 -5.03 -8.09
N ARG A 81 5.37 -4.78 -8.33
CA ARG A 81 6.46 -5.37 -7.54
C ARG A 81 6.30 -5.04 -6.05
N GLU A 82 6.07 -3.77 -5.72
CA GLU A 82 5.90 -3.33 -4.34
C GLU A 82 4.60 -3.84 -3.72
N LEU A 83 3.49 -3.90 -4.49
CA LEU A 83 2.23 -4.48 -4.03
C LEU A 83 2.41 -5.94 -3.59
N ILE A 84 3.04 -6.76 -4.45
CA ILE A 84 3.29 -8.18 -4.14
C ILE A 84 4.28 -8.31 -2.98
N GLY A 85 5.33 -7.48 -2.95
CA GLY A 85 6.27 -7.45 -1.82
C GLY A 85 5.57 -7.16 -0.49
N ALA A 86 4.67 -6.17 -0.46
CA ALA A 86 3.88 -5.84 0.73
C ALA A 86 2.92 -6.97 1.12
N ALA A 87 2.28 -7.62 0.15
CA ALA A 87 1.41 -8.78 0.39
C ALA A 87 2.16 -9.97 1.00
N LEU A 88 3.39 -10.25 0.51
CA LEU A 88 4.24 -11.30 1.06
C LEU A 88 4.66 -10.99 2.50
N LYS A 89 5.08 -9.74 2.78
CA LYS A 89 5.41 -9.29 4.14
C LYS A 89 4.23 -9.46 5.08
N TYR A 90 3.04 -9.02 4.67
CA TYR A 90 1.81 -9.17 5.44
C TYR A 90 1.48 -10.64 5.71
N ARG A 91 1.59 -11.51 4.69
CA ARG A 91 1.38 -12.96 4.84
C ARG A 91 2.33 -13.55 5.89
N THR A 92 3.61 -13.23 5.83
CA THR A 92 4.61 -13.73 6.79
C THR A 92 4.31 -13.27 8.21
N GLN A 93 4.01 -11.98 8.41
CA GLN A 93 3.65 -11.43 9.72
C GLN A 93 2.39 -12.10 10.28
N ARG A 94 1.35 -12.26 9.44
CA ARG A 94 0.11 -12.94 9.83
C ARG A 94 0.37 -14.37 10.29
N LEU A 95 1.20 -15.14 9.57
CA LEU A 95 1.53 -16.51 9.95
C LEU A 95 2.32 -16.57 11.26
N ALA A 96 3.27 -15.66 11.48
CA ALA A 96 4.01 -15.56 12.72
C ALA A 96 3.09 -15.26 13.92
N ASN A 97 2.15 -14.32 13.75
CA ASN A 97 1.17 -13.99 14.80
C ASN A 97 0.27 -15.19 15.13
N LEU A 98 -0.18 -15.94 14.11
CA LEU A 98 -0.99 -17.14 14.33
C LEU A 98 -0.21 -18.24 15.09
N ALA A 99 1.06 -18.43 14.77
CA ALA A 99 1.91 -19.37 15.49
C ALA A 99 2.06 -18.97 16.96
N GLN A 100 2.31 -17.69 17.25
CA GLN A 100 2.41 -17.17 18.62
C GLN A 100 1.11 -17.37 19.42
N LEU A 101 -0.05 -17.02 18.84
CA LEU A 101 -1.35 -17.25 19.49
C LEU A 101 -1.57 -18.74 19.84
N SER A 102 -1.14 -19.65 18.96
CA SER A 102 -1.28 -21.08 19.23
C SER A 102 -0.40 -21.54 20.40
N THR A 103 0.83 -21.03 20.51
CA THR A 103 1.75 -21.33 21.62
C THR A 103 1.22 -20.78 22.95
N ASP A 104 0.74 -19.54 22.96
CA ASP A 104 0.20 -18.90 24.17
C ASP A 104 -1.05 -19.63 24.69
N THR A 105 -1.92 -20.10 23.80
CA THR A 105 -3.12 -20.86 24.16
C THR A 105 -2.76 -22.20 24.83
N SER A 106 -1.74 -22.90 24.32
CA SER A 106 -1.28 -24.18 24.89
C SER A 106 -0.65 -24.01 26.27
N VAL A 107 0.14 -22.95 26.49
CA VAL A 107 0.76 -22.66 27.80
C VAL A 107 -0.31 -22.33 28.85
N VAL A 108 -1.35 -21.59 28.48
CA VAL A 108 -2.47 -21.29 29.40
C VAL A 108 -3.24 -22.55 29.79
N GLN A 109 -3.51 -23.46 28.83
CA GLN A 109 -4.21 -24.72 29.13
C GLN A 109 -3.40 -25.65 30.05
N ASP A 110 -2.08 -25.71 29.90
CA ASP A 110 -1.23 -26.51 30.80
C ASP A 110 -1.12 -25.89 32.20
N SER A 111 -1.10 -24.55 32.30
CA SER A 111 -1.09 -23.86 33.59
C SER A 111 -2.39 -24.07 34.40
N GLN A 112 -3.55 -24.15 33.74
CA GLN A 112 -4.83 -24.42 34.42
C GLN A 112 -5.02 -25.89 34.84
N LYS A 113 -4.37 -26.86 34.16
CA LYS A 113 -4.39 -28.28 34.59
C LYS A 113 -3.55 -28.55 35.83
N SER A 114 -2.54 -27.72 36.10
CA SER A 114 -1.67 -27.88 37.28
C SER A 114 -2.28 -27.40 38.60
N VAL A 115 -3.34 -26.57 38.58
CA VAL A 115 -4.00 -26.02 39.78
C VAL A 115 -5.19 -26.89 40.24
N ALA A 116 -5.65 -27.83 39.41
CA ALA A 116 -6.76 -28.73 39.70
C ALA A 116 -6.34 -30.08 40.33
N ARG A 117 -5.16 -30.16 40.95
CA ARG A 117 -4.68 -31.32 41.72
C ARG A 117 -4.44 -30.96 43.18
#